data_AF-A0A1B6M1B3-F1
#
_entry.id   AF-A0A1B6M1B3-F1
#
_cell.length_a   1.000
_cell.length_b   1.000
_cell.length_c   1.000
_cell.angle_alpha   90.00
_cell.angle_beta   90.00
_cell.angle_gamma   90.00
#
_symmetry.space_group_name_H-M   'P 1'
#
loop_
_entity.id
_entity.type
_entity.pdbx_description
1 polymer ?
#
loop_
_entity_poly.entity_id
_entity_poly.type
_entity_poly.pdbx_seq_one_letter_code
_entity_poly.pdbx_strand_id
1 'polypeptide(L)'
;TSSVLDKSYPFMYSLVTELHNQFYVCEACQTFCWFREVLFSVCVKAVVFKMSTSETDESIKQLLVTVENFNQELGEELLEFQEKILGRLDDFRTRLELELRSRLSLLDRESAKIRESAKIQDIGKKELIVKEERVNGFGDVGITATEIRCQEQSKGGLKFDVILADPAATPPAPKRTQSPTRTKSVENIEEKLKAAEERRLSLEASKIASIAAKLSKIEEASKKKDEQTSVFITQTKEALDQKMETHVEKRDAYLSIIKTKLKDHWDSIEKTRQTLEKQTLELR
;
A
#
# COMPACT_ATOMS: atom_id res chain seq x y z
N THR A 1 -2.21 -16.16 -11.20
CA THR A 1 -2.91 -15.81 -9.93
C THR A 1 -2.04 -15.05 -8.93
N SER A 2 -0.73 -14.85 -9.16
CA SER A 2 0.17 -14.14 -8.24
C SER A 2 0.30 -12.62 -8.45
N SER A 3 -0.41 -12.00 -9.39
CA SER A 3 -0.16 -10.61 -9.83
C SER A 3 -1.22 -9.58 -9.41
N VAL A 4 -2.24 -9.99 -8.65
CA VAL A 4 -3.33 -9.10 -8.18
C VAL A 4 -3.10 -8.69 -6.72
N LEU A 5 -2.42 -9.51 -5.93
CA LEU A 5 -2.06 -9.19 -4.54
C LEU A 5 -0.97 -8.11 -4.45
N ASP A 6 -0.07 -8.03 -5.42
CA ASP A 6 1.13 -7.18 -5.38
C ASP A 6 0.86 -5.66 -5.58
N LYS A 7 -0.33 -5.30 -6.08
CA LYS A 7 -0.75 -3.89 -6.27
C LYS A 7 -1.61 -3.34 -5.14
N SER A 8 -2.08 -4.20 -4.23
CA SER A 8 -3.01 -3.78 -3.16
C SER A 8 -2.26 -3.36 -1.89
N TYR A 9 -1.12 -4.00 -1.61
CA TYR A 9 -0.32 -3.76 -0.39
C TYR A 9 0.15 -2.30 -0.20
N PRO A 10 0.70 -1.59 -1.21
CA PRO A 10 1.20 -0.22 -1.01
C PRO A 10 0.09 0.77 -0.64
N PHE A 11 -1.12 0.54 -1.14
CA PHE A 11 -2.28 1.41 -0.95
C PHE A 11 -2.97 1.16 0.40
N MET A 12 -3.03 -0.11 0.83
CA MET A 12 -3.43 -0.49 2.18
C MET A 12 -2.52 0.16 3.23
N TYR A 13 -1.20 0.08 3.02
CA TYR A 13 -0.22 0.70 3.91
C TYR A 13 -0.34 2.22 3.94
N SER A 14 -0.53 2.90 2.80
CA SER A 14 -0.73 4.36 2.77
C SER A 14 -1.99 4.78 3.50
N LEU A 15 -3.11 4.06 3.30
CA LEU A 15 -4.38 4.36 3.95
C LEU A 15 -4.32 4.12 5.46
N VAL A 16 -3.70 3.01 5.89
CA VAL A 16 -3.48 2.70 7.31
C VAL A 16 -2.55 3.74 7.94
N THR A 17 -1.50 4.19 7.24
CA THR A 17 -0.57 5.20 7.77
C THR A 17 -1.23 6.57 7.88
N GLU A 18 -2.00 6.99 6.87
CA GLU A 18 -2.65 8.30 6.83
C GLU A 18 -3.82 8.40 7.81
N LEU A 19 -4.57 7.31 7.97
CA LEU A 19 -5.61 7.20 8.98
C LEU A 19 -5.03 7.04 10.40
N HIS A 20 -3.92 6.32 10.58
CA HIS A 20 -3.20 6.27 11.85
C HIS A 20 -2.62 7.64 12.22
N ASN A 21 -2.11 8.43 11.26
CA ASN A 21 -1.58 9.78 11.51
C ASN A 21 -2.70 10.80 11.83
N GLN A 22 -3.87 10.71 11.17
CA GLN A 22 -5.04 11.51 11.54
C GLN A 22 -5.59 11.13 12.92
N PHE A 23 -5.58 9.84 13.26
CA PHE A 23 -6.01 9.34 14.56
C PHE A 23 -5.06 9.76 15.68
N TYR A 24 -3.73 9.61 15.48
CA TYR A 24 -2.71 9.98 16.47
C TYR A 24 -2.70 11.48 16.76
N VAL A 25 -2.84 12.34 15.74
CA VAL A 25 -2.79 13.80 15.92
C VAL A 25 -4.06 14.34 16.60
N CYS A 26 -5.22 13.71 16.37
CA CYS A 26 -6.49 14.15 16.96
C CYS A 26 -6.70 13.58 18.39
N GLU A 27 -6.43 12.29 18.60
CA GLU A 27 -6.66 11.63 19.89
C GLU A 27 -5.55 11.89 20.90
N ALA A 28 -4.27 11.92 20.50
CA ALA A 28 -3.19 12.24 21.43
C ALA A 28 -3.37 13.66 21.98
N CYS A 29 -3.84 14.61 21.18
CA CYS A 29 -4.08 15.97 21.65
C CYS A 29 -5.28 16.08 22.62
N GLN A 30 -6.33 15.28 22.43
CA GLN A 30 -7.50 15.23 23.32
C GLN A 30 -7.24 14.42 24.60
N THR A 31 -6.58 13.27 24.51
CA THR A 31 -6.17 12.48 25.69
C THR A 31 -5.14 13.24 26.52
N PHE A 32 -4.16 13.93 25.93
CA PHE A 32 -3.16 14.69 26.70
C PHE A 32 -3.76 15.94 27.38
N CYS A 33 -4.72 16.62 26.73
CA CYS A 33 -5.43 17.73 27.37
C CYS A 33 -6.32 17.27 28.53
N TRP A 34 -7.08 16.19 28.34
CA TRP A 34 -7.96 15.64 29.38
C TRP A 34 -7.17 15.01 30.53
N PHE A 35 -6.13 14.23 30.25
CA PHE A 35 -5.24 13.66 31.26
C PHE A 35 -4.54 14.75 32.08
N ARG A 36 -4.18 15.89 31.45
CA ARG A 36 -3.62 17.05 32.15
C ARG A 36 -4.64 17.73 33.05
N GLU A 37 -5.89 17.89 32.64
CA GLU A 37 -6.94 18.49 33.48
C GLU A 37 -7.38 17.58 34.63
N VAL A 38 -7.49 16.26 34.39
CA VAL A 38 -7.84 15.28 35.43
C VAL A 38 -6.71 15.13 36.43
N LEU A 39 -5.45 14.97 36.01
CA LEU A 39 -4.30 14.97 36.93
C LEU A 39 -4.15 16.29 37.67
N PHE A 40 -4.38 17.42 37.01
CA PHE A 40 -4.32 18.72 37.67
C PHE A 40 -5.44 18.87 38.71
N SER A 41 -6.67 18.45 38.41
CA SER A 41 -7.80 18.43 39.35
C SER A 41 -7.54 17.50 40.54
N VAL A 42 -7.03 16.30 40.29
CA VAL A 42 -6.65 15.31 41.32
C VAL A 42 -5.52 15.83 42.20
N CYS A 43 -4.46 16.40 41.61
CA CYS A 43 -3.34 16.97 42.36
C CYS A 43 -3.77 18.20 43.18
N VAL A 44 -4.61 19.08 42.62
CA VAL A 44 -5.10 20.28 43.33
C VAL A 44 -6.03 19.89 44.48
N LYS A 45 -6.97 18.95 44.28
CA LYS A 45 -7.85 18.47 45.35
C LYS A 45 -7.06 17.74 46.44
N ALA A 46 -6.08 16.90 46.10
CA ALA A 46 -5.22 16.24 47.06
C ALA A 46 -4.35 17.22 47.87
N VAL A 47 -3.85 18.28 47.22
CA VAL A 47 -3.04 19.32 47.87
C VAL A 47 -3.89 20.21 48.78
N VAL A 48 -5.05 20.71 48.31
CA VAL A 48 -5.97 21.53 49.10
C VAL A 48 -6.46 20.77 50.34
N PHE A 49 -6.71 19.47 50.20
CA PHE A 49 -7.20 18.63 51.27
C PHE A 49 -6.13 18.28 52.32
N LYS A 50 -4.88 18.07 51.90
CA LYS A 50 -3.74 17.83 52.80
C LYS A 50 -3.40 19.03 53.68
N MET A 51 -3.86 20.24 53.30
CA MET A 51 -3.68 21.45 54.10
C MET A 51 -4.76 21.68 55.16
N SER A 52 -5.83 20.87 55.22
CA SER A 52 -7.01 21.15 56.07
C SER A 52 -7.19 20.25 57.31
N THR A 53 -6.33 19.26 57.57
CA THR A 53 -6.57 18.31 58.67
C THR A 53 -5.61 18.50 59.85
N SER A 54 -6.09 19.21 60.89
CA SER A 54 -5.62 19.07 62.27
C SER A 54 -6.69 18.33 63.08
N GLU A 55 -6.34 17.12 63.54
CA GLU A 55 -6.89 16.34 64.67
C GLU A 55 -8.42 16.17 64.83
N THR A 56 -8.93 14.94 64.58
CA THR A 56 -9.90 14.15 65.40
C THR A 56 -10.32 12.86 64.65
N ASP A 57 -10.57 11.77 65.39
CA ASP A 57 -10.87 10.40 64.87
C ASP A 57 -12.12 10.33 63.97
N GLU A 58 -13.14 11.16 64.25
CA GLU A 58 -14.38 11.20 63.45
C GLU A 58 -14.20 11.98 62.13
N SER A 59 -13.34 13.00 62.14
CA SER A 59 -12.95 13.73 60.93
C SER A 59 -12.19 12.82 59.96
N ILE A 60 -11.42 11.86 60.47
CA ILE A 60 -10.69 10.86 59.67
C ILE A 60 -11.65 9.85 59.02
N LYS A 61 -12.72 9.42 59.70
CA LYS A 61 -13.75 8.56 59.08
C LYS A 61 -14.52 9.29 57.99
N GLN A 62 -14.91 10.54 58.24
CA GLN A 62 -15.53 11.39 57.22
C GLN A 62 -14.59 11.59 56.01
N LEU A 63 -13.28 11.70 56.29
CA LEU A 63 -12.21 11.77 55.30
C LEU A 63 -12.19 10.52 54.39
N LEU A 64 -12.18 9.33 54.99
CA LEU A 64 -12.15 8.05 54.30
C LEU A 64 -13.35 7.88 53.37
N VAL A 65 -14.56 8.15 53.86
CA VAL A 65 -15.78 8.09 53.05
C VAL A 65 -15.74 9.09 51.89
N THR A 66 -15.20 10.29 52.12
CA THR A 66 -15.08 11.31 51.06
C THR A 66 -14.06 10.89 49.99
N VAL A 67 -12.94 10.28 50.40
CA VAL A 67 -11.91 9.76 49.49
C VAL A 67 -12.42 8.54 48.72
N GLU A 68 -13.19 7.65 49.35
CA GLU A 68 -13.82 6.50 48.70
C GLU A 68 -14.86 6.95 47.65
N ASN A 69 -15.73 7.90 47.99
CA ASN A 69 -16.69 8.48 47.04
C ASN A 69 -15.99 9.18 45.87
N PHE A 70 -14.91 9.92 46.14
CA PHE A 70 -14.14 10.59 45.09
C PHE A 70 -13.42 9.59 44.18
N ASN A 71 -12.87 8.51 44.73
CA ASN A 71 -12.28 7.43 43.94
C ASN A 71 -13.33 6.70 43.10
N GLN A 72 -14.56 6.57 43.60
CA GLN A 72 -15.66 5.95 42.87
C GLN A 72 -16.13 6.83 41.70
N GLU A 73 -16.32 8.14 41.92
CA GLU A 73 -16.63 9.11 40.85
C GLU A 73 -15.52 9.15 39.79
N LEU A 74 -14.25 9.17 40.20
CA LEU A 74 -13.12 9.08 39.26
C LEU A 74 -13.11 7.77 38.48
N GLY A 75 -13.50 6.66 39.11
CA GLY A 75 -13.62 5.35 38.47
C GLY A 75 -14.68 5.36 37.38
N GLU A 76 -15.84 5.95 37.64
CA GLU A 76 -16.95 6.07 36.69
C GLU A 76 -16.61 7.00 35.51
N GLU A 77 -16.01 8.17 35.77
CA GLU A 77 -15.56 9.09 34.71
C GLU A 77 -14.48 8.46 33.82
N LEU A 78 -13.57 7.68 34.40
CA LEU A 78 -12.53 6.97 33.64
C LEU A 78 -13.14 5.87 32.76
N LEU A 79 -14.17 5.17 33.26
CA LEU A 79 -14.87 4.12 32.52
C LEU A 79 -15.67 4.71 31.35
N GLU A 80 -16.41 5.79 31.58
CA GLU A 80 -17.13 6.50 30.51
C GLU A 80 -16.17 7.03 29.44
N PHE A 81 -15.01 7.53 29.85
CA PHE A 81 -13.95 7.96 28.93
C PHE A 81 -13.39 6.79 28.11
N GLN A 82 -13.13 5.64 28.75
CA GLN A 82 -12.69 4.43 28.06
C GLN A 82 -13.73 3.93 27.04
N GLU A 83 -15.01 3.89 27.41
CA GLU A 83 -16.10 3.49 26.49
C GLU A 83 -16.20 4.45 25.29
N LYS A 84 -16.01 5.76 25.51
CA LYS A 84 -16.03 6.76 24.45
C LYS A 84 -14.85 6.61 23.47
N ILE A 85 -13.66 6.28 23.97
CA ILE A 85 -12.50 5.96 23.12
C ILE A 85 -12.76 4.68 22.33
N LEU A 86 -13.24 3.63 23.00
CA LEU A 86 -13.56 2.36 22.35
C LEU A 86 -14.62 2.53 21.26
N GLY A 87 -15.67 3.32 21.51
CA GLY A 87 -16.68 3.64 20.51
C GLY A 87 -16.12 4.39 19.30
N ARG A 88 -15.21 5.36 19.51
CA ARG A 88 -14.54 6.07 18.41
C ARG A 88 -13.61 5.16 17.60
N LEU A 89 -12.91 4.24 18.25
CA LEU A 89 -12.09 3.22 17.61
C LEU A 89 -12.93 2.26 16.77
N ASP A 90 -14.09 1.84 17.27
CA ASP A 90 -15.02 0.97 16.56
C ASP A 90 -15.66 1.65 15.34
N ASP A 91 -16.03 2.93 15.46
CA ASP A 91 -16.50 3.76 14.35
C ASP A 91 -15.44 3.93 13.25
N PHE A 92 -14.18 4.09 13.67
CA PHE A 92 -13.06 4.20 12.75
C PHE A 92 -12.77 2.86 12.05
N ARG A 93 -12.75 1.75 12.81
CA ARG A 93 -12.63 0.39 12.27
C ARG A 93 -13.70 0.14 11.21
N THR A 94 -14.96 0.45 11.52
CA THR A 94 -16.10 0.23 10.62
C THR A 94 -15.98 1.04 9.32
N ARG A 95 -15.55 2.30 9.41
CA ARG A 95 -15.28 3.15 8.22
C ARG A 95 -14.17 2.58 7.34
N LEU A 96 -13.10 2.10 7.98
CA LEU A 96 -11.95 1.52 7.28
C LEU A 96 -12.35 0.21 6.58
N GLU A 97 -13.13 -0.65 7.23
CA GLU A 97 -13.67 -1.87 6.64
C GLU A 97 -14.57 -1.59 5.43
N LEU A 98 -15.44 -0.58 5.49
CA LEU A 98 -16.30 -0.19 4.37
C LEU A 98 -15.49 0.33 3.17
N GLU A 99 -14.49 1.17 3.41
CA GLU A 99 -13.61 1.69 2.36
C GLU A 99 -12.80 0.56 1.70
N LEU A 100 -12.28 -0.37 2.50
CA LEU A 100 -11.60 -1.56 2.02
C LEU A 100 -12.51 -2.43 1.17
N ARG A 101 -13.74 -2.69 1.62
CA ARG A 101 -14.73 -3.49 0.91
C ARG A 101 -15.14 -2.85 -0.42
N SER A 102 -15.30 -1.53 -0.45
CA SER A 102 -15.56 -0.77 -1.66
C SER A 102 -14.42 -0.94 -2.68
N ARG A 103 -13.17 -0.78 -2.24
CA ARG A 103 -11.98 -0.90 -3.09
C ARG A 103 -11.74 -2.32 -3.59
N LEU A 104 -11.97 -3.34 -2.76
CA LEU A 104 -11.95 -4.74 -3.16
C LEU A 104 -12.93 -5.01 -4.31
N SER A 105 -14.14 -4.46 -4.23
CA SER A 105 -15.13 -4.61 -5.30
C SER A 105 -14.69 -3.98 -6.64
N LEU A 106 -13.92 -2.89 -6.60
CA LEU A 106 -13.37 -2.25 -7.80
C LEU A 106 -12.26 -3.11 -8.42
N LEU A 107 -11.36 -3.66 -7.60
CA LEU A 107 -10.30 -4.56 -8.05
C LEU A 107 -10.86 -5.85 -8.68
N ASP A 108 -11.97 -6.38 -8.14
CA ASP A 108 -12.65 -7.54 -8.72
C ASP A 108 -13.25 -7.23 -10.10
N ARG A 109 -13.87 -6.06 -10.25
CA ARG A 109 -14.38 -5.58 -11.56
C ARG A 109 -13.25 -5.37 -12.57
N GLU A 110 -12.13 -4.81 -12.13
CA GLU A 110 -10.98 -4.56 -13.00
C GLU A 110 -10.30 -5.88 -13.41
N SER A 111 -10.19 -6.82 -12.49
CA SER A 111 -9.72 -8.19 -12.77
C SER A 111 -10.64 -8.94 -13.74
N ALA A 112 -11.96 -8.72 -13.66
CA ALA A 112 -12.92 -9.29 -14.62
C ALA A 112 -12.71 -8.72 -16.04
N LYS A 113 -12.52 -7.41 -16.18
CA LYS A 113 -12.21 -6.76 -17.47
C LYS A 113 -10.90 -7.28 -18.08
N ILE A 114 -9.89 -7.55 -17.27
CA ILE A 114 -8.62 -8.15 -17.74
C ILE A 114 -8.84 -9.58 -18.24
N ARG A 115 -9.67 -10.38 -17.57
CA ARG A 115 -10.03 -11.74 -18.03
C ARG A 115 -10.82 -11.72 -19.34
N GLU A 116 -11.74 -10.77 -19.49
CA GLU A 116 -12.56 -10.58 -20.70
C GLU A 116 -11.67 -10.21 -21.90
N SER A 117 -10.77 -9.23 -21.73
CA SER A 117 -9.85 -8.79 -22.78
C SER A 117 -8.85 -9.88 -23.19
N ALA A 118 -8.41 -10.74 -22.25
CA ALA A 118 -7.59 -11.91 -22.56
C ALA A 118 -8.33 -12.96 -23.40
N LYS A 119 -9.64 -13.17 -23.17
CA LYS A 119 -10.48 -14.06 -24.00
C LYS A 119 -10.63 -13.54 -25.43
N ILE A 120 -10.83 -12.24 -25.60
CA ILE A 120 -10.99 -11.61 -26.93
C ILE A 120 -9.70 -11.76 -27.77
N GLN A 121 -8.52 -11.64 -27.14
CA GLN A 121 -7.24 -11.87 -27.83
C GLN A 121 -7.02 -13.33 -28.28
N ASP A 122 -7.52 -14.31 -27.53
CA ASP A 122 -7.42 -15.73 -27.89
C ASP A 122 -8.39 -16.11 -29.03
N ILE A 123 -9.58 -15.50 -29.04
CA ILE A 123 -10.56 -15.64 -30.14
C ILE A 123 -10.02 -15.01 -31.42
N GLY A 124 -9.45 -13.79 -31.36
CA GLY A 124 -8.86 -13.13 -32.54
C GLY A 124 -7.66 -13.89 -33.13
N LYS A 125 -6.89 -14.61 -32.31
CA LYS A 125 -5.82 -15.51 -32.79
C LYS A 125 -6.36 -16.77 -33.45
N LYS A 126 -7.45 -17.36 -32.94
CA LYS A 126 -8.11 -18.50 -33.58
C LYS A 126 -8.78 -18.13 -34.91
N GLU A 127 -9.37 -16.94 -35.00
CA GLU A 127 -10.06 -16.48 -36.22
C GLU A 127 -9.10 -16.14 -37.37
N LEU A 128 -7.86 -15.72 -37.06
CA LEU A 128 -6.80 -15.54 -38.06
C LEU A 128 -6.26 -16.85 -38.65
N ILE A 129 -6.34 -17.96 -37.90
CA ILE A 129 -5.92 -19.30 -38.38
C ILE A 129 -6.97 -19.92 -39.31
N VAL A 130 -8.25 -19.53 -39.20
CA VAL A 130 -9.36 -20.07 -40.01
C VAL A 130 -9.54 -19.35 -41.36
N LYS A 131 -8.99 -18.13 -41.53
CA LYS A 131 -9.19 -17.34 -42.76
C LYS A 131 -8.31 -17.75 -43.95
N GLU A 132 -7.37 -18.68 -43.79
CA GLU A 132 -6.46 -19.11 -44.87
C GLU A 132 -6.96 -20.31 -45.70
N GLU A 133 -8.13 -20.86 -45.39
CA GLU A 133 -8.79 -21.90 -46.19
C GLU A 133 -10.22 -21.51 -46.57
N ARG A 134 -10.39 -20.68 -47.61
CA ARG A 134 -11.58 -20.73 -48.49
C ARG A 134 -11.42 -19.80 -49.69
N VAL A 135 -10.94 -20.35 -50.81
CA VAL A 135 -11.34 -19.86 -52.14
C VAL A 135 -11.39 -21.05 -53.09
N ASN A 136 -12.56 -21.31 -53.68
CA ASN A 136 -12.78 -21.58 -55.11
C ASN A 136 -14.10 -22.34 -55.34
N GLY A 137 -15.15 -21.59 -55.72
CA GLY A 137 -16.18 -22.00 -56.67
C GLY A 137 -16.15 -21.00 -57.84
N PHE A 138 -16.83 -21.11 -58.97
CA PHE A 138 -17.67 -22.12 -59.63
C PHE A 138 -17.97 -21.53 -61.04
N GLY A 139 -18.32 -22.35 -62.04
CA GLY A 139 -18.82 -21.93 -63.38
C GLY A 139 -17.96 -22.47 -64.53
N ASP A 140 -18.46 -23.04 -65.63
CA ASP A 140 -19.78 -23.00 -66.29
C ASP A 140 -19.90 -24.26 -67.20
N VAL A 141 -21.10 -24.82 -67.41
CA VAL A 141 -21.32 -26.11 -68.09
C VAL A 141 -22.02 -25.91 -69.43
N GLY A 142 -21.29 -26.15 -70.52
CA GLY A 142 -21.83 -26.31 -71.88
C GLY A 142 -21.90 -27.80 -72.27
N ILE A 143 -23.05 -28.24 -72.77
CA ILE A 143 -23.37 -29.63 -73.12
C ILE A 143 -22.97 -29.92 -74.58
N THR A 144 -22.04 -30.85 -74.83
CA THR A 144 -21.86 -31.48 -76.16
C THR A 144 -21.25 -32.89 -76.09
N ALA A 145 -22.04 -33.90 -76.47
CA ALA A 145 -21.69 -35.28 -76.88
C ALA A 145 -20.63 -36.08 -76.07
N THR A 146 -21.11 -37.07 -75.31
CA THR A 146 -20.30 -38.00 -74.50
C THR A 146 -19.74 -39.18 -75.33
N GLU A 147 -18.42 -39.36 -75.36
CA GLU A 147 -17.72 -40.55 -75.88
C GLU A 147 -17.10 -41.35 -74.71
N ILE A 148 -17.24 -42.68 -74.70
CA ILE A 148 -16.63 -43.56 -73.68
C ILE A 148 -15.43 -44.30 -74.30
N ARG A 149 -14.23 -44.17 -73.70
CA ARG A 149 -13.01 -44.88 -74.13
C ARG A 149 -12.35 -45.68 -73.00
N CYS A 150 -11.54 -46.65 -73.41
CA CYS A 150 -10.70 -47.50 -72.55
C CYS A 150 -11.47 -48.23 -71.44
N GLN A 151 -12.15 -49.32 -71.81
CA GLN A 151 -12.76 -50.24 -70.85
C GLN A 151 -11.72 -51.26 -70.36
N GLU A 152 -11.37 -51.20 -69.08
CA GLU A 152 -10.57 -52.23 -68.42
C GLU A 152 -11.43 -52.98 -67.43
N GLN A 153 -11.59 -54.29 -67.68
CA GLN A 153 -12.55 -55.15 -66.99
C GLN A 153 -11.77 -56.17 -66.16
N SER A 154 -11.93 -56.11 -64.84
CA SER A 154 -11.33 -57.06 -63.90
C SER A 154 -12.42 -57.84 -63.16
N LYS A 155 -12.07 -58.96 -62.51
CA LYS A 155 -13.02 -59.78 -61.72
C LYS A 155 -13.73 -58.98 -60.61
N GLY A 156 -13.17 -57.84 -60.19
CA GLY A 156 -13.73 -56.95 -59.16
C GLY A 156 -14.49 -55.73 -59.68
N GLY A 157 -14.59 -55.53 -60.99
CA GLY A 157 -15.32 -54.40 -61.57
C GLY A 157 -14.76 -53.88 -62.90
N LEU A 158 -15.56 -53.05 -63.57
CA LEU A 158 -15.23 -52.39 -64.83
C LEU A 158 -14.87 -50.92 -64.58
N LYS A 159 -13.74 -50.47 -65.16
CA LYS A 159 -13.36 -49.06 -65.24
C LYS A 159 -13.48 -48.59 -66.69
N PHE A 160 -14.05 -47.42 -66.91
CA PHE A 160 -14.06 -46.73 -68.20
C PHE A 160 -13.94 -45.23 -68.01
N ASP A 161 -13.33 -44.56 -68.99
CA ASP A 161 -13.20 -43.11 -69.00
C ASP A 161 -14.33 -42.50 -69.85
N VAL A 162 -15.06 -41.56 -69.26
CA VAL A 162 -16.17 -40.86 -69.92
C VAL A 162 -15.70 -39.46 -70.31
N ILE A 163 -15.58 -39.21 -71.61
CA ILE A 163 -15.17 -37.91 -72.15
C ILE A 163 -16.45 -37.19 -72.57
N LEU A 164 -16.80 -36.13 -71.85
CA LEU A 164 -18.04 -35.37 -72.07
C LEU A 164 -17.91 -34.27 -73.15
N ALA A 165 -16.68 -33.97 -73.61
CA ALA A 165 -16.34 -33.11 -74.74
C ALA A 165 -14.85 -33.28 -75.04
N ASP A 166 -14.43 -33.13 -76.31
CA ASP A 166 -13.01 -32.99 -76.62
C ASP A 166 -12.45 -31.74 -75.91
N PRO A 167 -11.24 -31.79 -75.33
CA PRO A 167 -10.67 -30.61 -74.71
C PRO A 167 -10.57 -29.53 -75.79
N ALA A 168 -11.33 -28.44 -75.62
CA ALA A 168 -11.20 -27.25 -76.46
C ALA A 168 -9.70 -26.95 -76.59
N ALA A 169 -9.24 -26.57 -77.80
CA ALA A 169 -7.83 -26.25 -78.07
C ALA A 169 -7.38 -25.07 -77.19
N THR A 170 -7.10 -25.39 -75.94
CA THR A 170 -6.72 -24.49 -74.88
C THR A 170 -5.19 -24.58 -74.89
N PRO A 171 -4.46 -23.45 -74.97
CA PRO A 171 -3.02 -23.49 -74.85
C PRO A 171 -2.66 -24.27 -73.57
N PRO A 172 -1.56 -25.04 -73.58
CA PRO A 172 -1.19 -25.90 -72.46
C PRO A 172 -1.36 -25.12 -71.17
N ALA A 173 -2.08 -25.69 -70.20
CA ALA A 173 -2.39 -25.07 -68.92
C ALA A 173 -1.16 -24.27 -68.46
N PRO A 174 -1.30 -22.96 -68.17
CA PRO A 174 -0.14 -22.10 -67.92
C PRO A 174 0.70 -22.81 -66.89
N LYS A 175 1.95 -23.18 -67.28
CA LYS A 175 2.89 -23.85 -66.39
C LYS A 175 2.94 -22.96 -65.16
N ARG A 176 2.28 -23.38 -64.06
CA ARG A 176 2.49 -22.73 -62.77
C ARG A 176 3.99 -22.76 -62.62
N THR A 177 4.62 -21.58 -62.60
CA THR A 177 6.04 -21.45 -62.30
C THR A 177 6.24 -22.29 -61.07
N GLN A 178 6.94 -23.42 -61.22
CA GLN A 178 7.15 -24.34 -60.12
C GLN A 178 7.79 -23.49 -59.05
N SER A 179 7.06 -23.26 -57.95
CA SER A 179 7.66 -22.68 -56.76
C SER A 179 8.89 -23.53 -56.48
N PRO A 180 10.07 -22.92 -56.25
CA PRO A 180 11.33 -23.65 -56.23
C PRO A 180 11.14 -24.88 -55.36
N THR A 181 11.25 -26.08 -55.96
CA THR A 181 11.15 -27.34 -55.20
C THR A 181 12.42 -27.44 -54.38
N ARG A 182 12.45 -26.70 -53.28
CA ARG A 182 13.53 -26.70 -52.33
C ARG A 182 13.34 -27.99 -51.54
N THR A 183 14.03 -29.05 -51.94
CA THR A 183 14.18 -30.24 -51.11
C THR A 183 14.74 -29.75 -49.78
N LYS A 184 13.90 -29.77 -48.74
CA LYS A 184 14.29 -29.29 -47.42
C LYS A 184 15.27 -30.33 -46.87
N SER A 185 16.58 -30.06 -46.98
CA SER A 185 17.58 -30.90 -46.32
C SER A 185 17.35 -30.85 -44.81
N VAL A 186 17.71 -31.93 -44.12
CA VAL A 186 17.51 -32.04 -42.67
C VAL A 186 18.20 -30.87 -41.95
N GLU A 187 19.39 -30.46 -42.41
CA GLU A 187 20.14 -29.34 -41.86
C GLU A 187 19.38 -28.00 -42.00
N ASN A 188 18.70 -27.75 -43.12
CA ASN A 188 17.93 -26.51 -43.29
C ASN A 188 16.68 -26.46 -42.38
N ILE A 189 16.13 -27.62 -42.04
CA ILE A 189 14.99 -27.72 -41.11
C ILE A 189 15.48 -27.45 -39.68
N GLU A 190 16.58 -28.07 -39.28
CA GLU A 190 17.21 -27.87 -37.97
C GLU A 190 17.63 -26.42 -37.74
N GLU A 191 18.26 -25.79 -38.73
CA GLU A 191 18.65 -24.38 -38.67
C GLU A 191 17.44 -23.45 -38.46
N LYS A 192 16.32 -23.72 -39.14
CA LYS A 192 15.08 -22.96 -38.97
C LYS A 192 14.43 -23.16 -37.60
N LEU A 193 14.50 -24.37 -37.06
CA LEU A 193 14.02 -24.67 -35.70
C LEU A 193 14.89 -23.95 -34.65
N LYS A 194 16.22 -24.01 -34.80
CA LYS A 194 17.17 -23.31 -33.93
C LYS A 194 16.97 -21.79 -33.99
N ALA A 195 16.79 -21.20 -35.17
CA ALA A 195 16.51 -19.77 -35.32
C ALA A 195 15.13 -19.36 -34.74
N ALA A 196 14.17 -20.27 -34.67
CA ALA A 196 12.90 -20.03 -33.96
C ALA A 196 13.10 -20.09 -32.44
N GLU A 197 13.91 -21.03 -31.94
CA GLU A 197 14.25 -21.16 -30.53
C GLU A 197 15.07 -19.97 -30.01
N GLU A 198 16.08 -19.51 -30.76
CA GLU A 198 16.87 -18.32 -30.39
C GLU A 198 16.00 -17.06 -30.30
N ARG A 199 15.02 -16.89 -31.20
CA ARG A 199 14.04 -15.79 -31.11
C ARG A 199 13.17 -15.91 -29.86
N ARG A 200 12.73 -17.12 -29.50
CA ARG A 200 11.98 -17.37 -28.26
C ARG A 200 12.82 -16.99 -27.04
N LEU A 201 14.07 -17.46 -26.98
CA LEU A 201 14.98 -17.21 -25.88
C LEU A 201 15.33 -15.72 -25.74
N SER A 202 15.56 -15.03 -26.85
CA SER A 202 15.81 -13.58 -26.87
C SER A 202 14.62 -12.79 -26.32
N LEU A 203 13.39 -13.14 -26.71
CA LEU A 203 12.18 -12.50 -26.19
C LEU A 203 12.00 -12.77 -24.69
N GLU A 204 12.34 -13.98 -24.22
CA GLU A 204 12.29 -14.33 -22.81
C GLU A 204 13.34 -13.56 -22.00
N ALA A 205 14.58 -13.50 -22.47
CA ALA A 205 15.65 -12.73 -21.84
C ALA A 205 15.29 -11.23 -21.75
N SER A 206 14.72 -10.65 -22.81
CA SER A 206 14.25 -9.26 -22.81
C SER A 206 13.14 -9.02 -21.76
N LYS A 207 12.21 -9.97 -21.63
CA LYS A 207 11.16 -9.90 -20.59
C LYS A 207 11.75 -9.98 -19.19
N ILE A 208 12.68 -10.90 -18.95
CA ILE A 208 13.36 -11.05 -17.66
C ILE A 208 14.12 -9.77 -17.31
N ALA A 209 14.87 -9.20 -18.26
CA ALA A 209 15.57 -7.93 -18.05
C ALA A 209 14.61 -6.78 -17.71
N SER A 210 13.46 -6.69 -18.39
CA SER A 210 12.43 -5.69 -18.08
C SER A 210 11.83 -5.87 -16.69
N ILE A 211 11.59 -7.12 -16.28
CA ILE A 211 11.09 -7.44 -14.94
C ILE A 211 12.14 -7.09 -13.87
N ALA A 212 13.40 -7.47 -14.06
CA ALA A 212 14.50 -7.14 -13.16
C ALA A 212 14.68 -5.63 -12.99
N ALA A 213 14.62 -4.87 -14.10
CA ALA A 213 14.70 -3.41 -14.05
C ALA A 213 13.52 -2.77 -13.27
N LYS A 214 12.31 -3.36 -13.34
CA LYS A 214 11.16 -2.89 -12.54
C LYS A 214 11.33 -3.22 -11.06
N LEU A 215 11.83 -4.41 -10.73
CA LEU A 215 12.09 -4.81 -9.34
C LEU A 215 13.15 -3.92 -8.70
N SER A 216 14.26 -3.65 -9.40
CA SER A 216 15.30 -2.73 -8.92
C SER A 216 14.76 -1.32 -8.64
N LYS A 217 13.89 -0.78 -9.51
CA LYS A 217 13.23 0.52 -9.26
C LYS A 217 12.30 0.51 -8.05
N ILE A 218 11.60 -0.60 -7.81
CA ILE A 218 10.72 -0.76 -6.63
C ILE A 218 11.56 -0.79 -5.36
N GLU A 219 12.67 -1.53 -5.36
CA GLU A 219 13.61 -1.61 -4.25
C GLU A 219 14.23 -0.23 -3.94
N GLU A 220 14.71 0.50 -4.95
CA GLU A 220 15.23 1.85 -4.80
C GLU A 220 14.18 2.82 -4.23
N ALA A 221 12.94 2.74 -4.71
CA ALA A 221 11.85 3.56 -4.20
C ALA A 221 11.51 3.23 -2.74
N SER A 222 11.52 1.95 -2.36
CA SER A 222 11.32 1.51 -0.97
C SER A 222 12.43 2.04 -0.07
N LYS A 223 13.69 1.84 -0.48
CA LYS A 223 14.85 2.32 0.27
C LYS A 223 14.80 3.82 0.49
N LYS A 224 14.47 4.60 -0.55
CA LYS A 224 14.34 6.06 -0.44
C LYS A 224 13.21 6.48 0.51
N LYS A 225 12.09 5.74 0.53
CA LYS A 225 11.00 5.99 1.48
C LYS A 225 11.46 5.74 2.91
N ASP A 226 12.17 4.65 3.15
CA ASP A 226 12.68 4.30 4.49
C ASP A 226 13.71 5.32 4.97
N GLU A 227 14.60 5.77 4.07
CA GLU A 227 15.57 6.85 4.34
C GLU A 227 14.85 8.16 4.69
N GLN A 228 13.85 8.59 3.92
CA GLN A 228 13.08 9.79 4.21
C GLN A 228 12.35 9.70 5.55
N THR A 229 11.79 8.54 5.86
CA THR A 229 11.10 8.29 7.13
C THR A 229 12.08 8.38 8.30
N SER A 230 13.26 7.76 8.17
CA SER A 230 14.32 7.83 9.18
C SER A 230 14.81 9.25 9.42
N VAL A 231 15.04 10.01 8.34
CA VAL A 231 15.44 11.43 8.41
C VAL A 231 14.36 12.27 9.08
N PHE A 232 13.09 12.06 8.75
CA PHE A 232 11.99 12.80 9.38
C PHE A 232 11.90 12.52 10.89
N ILE A 233 12.01 11.26 11.30
CA ILE A 233 11.97 10.86 12.71
C ILE A 233 13.13 11.49 13.49
N THR A 234 14.35 11.39 12.94
CA THR A 234 15.55 11.94 13.58
C THR A 234 15.48 13.46 13.71
N GLN A 235 15.17 14.18 12.63
CA GLN A 235 15.02 15.64 12.67
C GLN A 235 13.92 16.11 13.63
N THR A 236 12.77 15.42 13.64
CA THR A 236 11.66 15.78 14.54
C THR A 236 12.03 15.55 16.00
N LYS A 237 12.74 14.44 16.29
CA LYS A 237 13.24 14.14 17.62
C LYS A 237 14.26 15.18 18.08
N GLU A 238 15.27 15.46 17.27
CA GLU A 238 16.31 16.46 17.57
C GLU A 238 15.71 17.85 17.80
N ALA A 239 14.74 18.26 16.98
CA ALA A 239 14.06 19.53 17.15
C ALA A 239 13.23 19.59 18.45
N LEU A 240 12.63 18.48 18.87
CA LEU A 240 11.92 18.40 20.14
C LEU A 240 12.90 18.46 21.32
N ASP A 241 13.97 17.68 21.28
CA ASP A 241 15.00 17.63 22.32
C ASP A 241 15.63 19.01 22.52
N GLN A 242 15.97 19.71 21.42
CA GLN A 242 16.50 21.08 21.48
C GLN A 242 15.51 22.08 22.11
N LYS A 243 14.21 21.96 21.82
CA LYS A 243 13.18 22.83 22.43
C LYS A 243 13.04 22.56 23.92
N MET A 244 13.10 21.29 24.33
CA MET A 244 13.04 20.90 25.74
C MET A 244 14.26 21.40 26.50
N GLU A 245 15.45 21.24 25.95
CA GLU A 245 16.70 21.75 26.52
C GLU A 245 16.65 23.27 26.69
N THR A 246 16.27 24.00 25.65
CA THR A 246 16.10 25.47 25.71
C THR A 246 15.08 25.89 26.78
N HIS A 247 14.00 25.13 26.95
CA HIS A 247 12.99 25.42 27.97
C HIS A 247 13.53 25.18 29.39
N VAL A 248 14.29 24.11 29.59
CA VAL A 248 14.96 23.81 30.86
C VAL A 248 15.98 24.89 31.19
N GLU A 249 16.84 25.28 30.24
CA GLU A 249 17.81 26.35 30.42
C GLU A 249 17.16 27.68 30.82
N LYS A 250 16.06 28.06 30.15
CA LYS A 250 15.30 29.27 30.51
C LYS A 250 14.71 29.20 31.91
N ARG A 251 14.15 28.04 32.28
CA ARG A 251 13.59 27.80 33.62
C ARG A 251 14.69 27.90 34.67
N ASP A 252 15.83 27.26 34.45
CA ASP A 252 16.92 27.20 35.41
C ASP A 252 17.62 28.56 35.54
N ALA A 253 17.75 29.32 34.44
CA ALA A 253 18.19 30.72 34.46
C ALA A 253 17.24 31.59 35.30
N TYR A 254 15.92 31.45 35.11
CA TYR A 254 14.92 32.18 35.90
C TYR A 254 15.00 31.82 37.40
N LEU A 255 15.09 30.53 37.72
CA LEU A 255 15.26 30.07 39.10
C LEU A 255 16.57 30.57 39.72
N SER A 256 17.65 30.62 38.94
CA SER A 256 18.93 31.19 39.37
C SER A 256 18.80 32.66 39.73
N ILE A 257 18.11 33.46 38.89
CA ILE A 257 17.84 34.88 39.17
C ILE A 257 17.08 35.05 40.49
N ILE A 258 16.04 34.26 40.74
CA ILE A 258 15.29 34.32 42.01
C ILE A 258 16.17 33.94 43.20
N LYS A 259 16.95 32.86 43.08
CA LYS A 259 17.87 32.43 44.14
C LYS A 259 18.89 33.50 44.48
N THR A 260 19.47 34.17 43.48
CA THR A 260 20.41 35.27 43.68
C THR A 260 19.75 36.45 44.38
N LYS A 261 18.57 36.89 43.93
CA LYS A 261 17.82 37.97 44.61
C LYS A 261 17.50 37.66 46.07
N LEU A 262 17.16 36.41 46.38
CA LEU A 262 16.92 35.98 47.75
C LEU A 262 18.20 36.02 48.58
N LYS A 263 19.34 35.56 48.03
CA LYS A 263 20.64 35.65 48.70
C LYS A 263 21.04 37.10 48.98
N ASP A 264 20.92 37.98 47.99
CA ASP A 264 21.24 39.40 48.14
C ASP A 264 20.40 40.05 49.26
N HIS A 265 19.11 39.71 49.34
CA HIS A 265 18.22 40.18 50.40
C HIS A 265 18.64 39.66 51.79
N TRP A 266 18.98 38.38 51.90
CA TRP A 266 19.51 37.80 53.13
C TRP A 266 20.81 38.47 53.59
N ASP A 267 21.75 38.68 52.68
CA ASP A 267 23.03 39.36 52.97
C ASP A 267 22.80 40.80 53.42
N SER A 268 21.81 41.50 52.84
CA SER A 268 21.42 42.85 53.26
C SER A 268 20.82 42.86 54.67
N ILE A 269 19.98 41.89 55.01
CA ILE A 269 19.42 41.73 56.37
C ILE A 269 20.55 41.49 57.37
N GLU A 270 21.47 40.57 57.06
CA GLU A 270 22.57 40.22 57.96
C GLU A 270 23.53 41.40 58.19
N LYS A 271 23.85 42.18 57.15
CA LYS A 271 24.60 43.44 57.29
C LYS A 271 23.88 44.44 58.20
N THR A 272 22.57 44.56 58.06
CA THR A 272 21.76 45.45 58.91
C THR A 272 21.79 44.98 60.36
N ARG A 273 21.66 43.66 60.60
CA ARG A 273 21.75 43.05 61.93
C ARG A 273 23.11 43.32 62.59
N GLN A 274 24.21 43.06 61.88
CA GLN A 274 25.57 43.32 62.36
C GLN A 274 25.81 44.80 62.65
N THR A 275 25.31 45.69 61.80
CA THR A 275 25.42 47.14 62.01
C THR A 275 24.68 47.57 63.28
N LEU A 276 23.45 47.08 63.48
CA LEU A 276 22.65 47.38 64.67
C LEU A 276 23.32 46.84 65.95
N GLU A 277 23.87 45.63 65.91
CA GLU A 277 24.61 45.03 67.03
C GLU A 277 25.84 45.86 67.39
N LYS A 278 26.61 46.30 66.40
CA LYS A 278 27.76 47.19 66.59
C LYS A 278 27.38 48.53 67.21
N GLN A 279 26.33 49.18 66.69
CA GLN A 279 25.82 50.44 67.24
C GLN A 279 25.34 50.28 68.68
N THR A 280 24.68 49.17 69.00
CA THR A 280 24.19 48.88 70.36
C THR A 280 25.35 48.68 71.35
N LEU A 281 26.45 48.06 70.92
CA LEU A 281 27.65 47.90 71.74
C LEU A 281 28.40 49.22 71.97
N GLU A 282 28.45 50.10 70.97
CA GLU A 282 29.11 51.42 71.09
C GLU A 282 28.35 52.38 72.02
N LEU A 283 27.04 52.19 72.19
CA LEU A 283 26.18 53.00 73.07
C LEU A 283 26.14 52.51 74.52
N ARG A 284 26.77 51.38 74.84
CA ARG A 284 26.72 50.71 76.15
C ARG A 284 28.01 50.90 76.93
#